data_AF-A0A944BSE3-F1
#
_entry.id   AF-A0A944BSE3-F1
#
_cell.length_a   1.000
_cell.length_b   1.000
_cell.length_c   1.000
_cell.angle_alpha   90.00
_cell.angle_beta   90.00
_cell.angle_gamma   90.00
#
_symmetry.space_group_name_H-M   'P 1'
#
loop_
_entity.id
_entity.type
_entity.pdbx_description
1 polymer ?
#
loop_
_entity_poly.entity_id
_entity_poly.type
_entity_poly.pdbx_seq_one_letter_code
_entity_poly.pdbx_strand_id
1 'polypeptide(L)'
;DIHRVFMYHGAEHKSIFCYENGLELTVENVRKQSRFHPRCGTSFMFVMILLSILLSSALVLIFPNLADINRMLWILIKLLIMPLVMGIGYEFIKYAGKHDNLLVKILSAPGLWMQRITTKEPTDDIIEVGIEAIKAVLTDNPEDDEIK
;
A
#
# COMPACT_ATOMS: atom_id res chain seq x y z
N ASP A 1 -15.40 -18.25 0.09
CA ASP A 1 -14.13 -18.11 0.84
C ASP A 1 -13.37 -16.83 0.54
N ILE A 2 -12.96 -16.53 -0.70
CA ILE A 2 -12.14 -15.32 -0.99
C ILE A 2 -12.81 -13.98 -0.62
N HIS A 3 -14.14 -13.88 -0.76
CA HIS A 3 -14.87 -12.69 -0.35
C HIS A 3 -14.65 -12.37 1.14
N ARG A 4 -14.64 -13.40 2.00
CA ARG A 4 -14.42 -13.24 3.44
C ARG A 4 -13.00 -12.74 3.74
N VAL A 5 -12.00 -13.24 3.01
CA VAL A 5 -10.62 -12.73 3.12
C VAL A 5 -10.55 -11.23 2.79
N PHE A 6 -11.23 -10.80 1.72
CA PHE A 6 -11.28 -9.38 1.36
C PHE A 6 -12.09 -8.52 2.34
N MET A 7 -13.03 -9.11 3.08
CA MET A 7 -13.69 -8.43 4.21
C MET A 7 -12.71 -8.20 5.35
N TYR A 8 -11.88 -9.19 5.73
CA TYR A 8 -10.84 -9.00 6.75
C TYR A 8 -9.84 -7.90 6.37
N HIS A 9 -9.40 -7.87 5.11
CA HIS A 9 -8.55 -6.79 4.60
C HIS A 9 -9.27 -5.42 4.63
N GLY A 10 -10.57 -5.38 4.35
CA GLY A 10 -11.38 -4.18 4.50
C GLY A 10 -11.47 -3.71 5.96
N ALA A 11 -11.62 -4.64 6.91
CA ALA A 11 -11.64 -4.35 8.34
C ALA A 11 -10.31 -3.80 8.84
N GLU A 12 -9.18 -4.38 8.42
CA GLU A 12 -7.84 -3.85 8.71
C GLU A 12 -7.72 -2.38 8.30
N HIS A 13 -8.03 -2.05 7.04
CA HIS A 13 -7.95 -0.68 6.55
C HIS A 13 -8.84 0.29 7.34
N LYS A 14 -10.06 -0.14 7.64
CA LYS A 14 -11.01 0.69 8.40
C LYS A 14 -10.55 0.90 9.84
N SER A 15 -10.01 -0.13 10.50
CA SER A 15 -9.51 -0.04 11.87
C SER A 15 -8.28 0.87 11.95
N ILE A 16 -7.36 0.76 10.98
CA ILE A 16 -6.21 1.66 10.86
C ILE A 16 -6.71 3.10 10.73
N PHE A 17 -7.59 3.41 9.77
CA PHE A 17 -8.12 4.77 9.62
C PHE A 17 -8.81 5.29 10.88
N CYS A 18 -9.53 4.44 11.61
CA CYS A 18 -10.18 4.84 12.87
C CYS A 18 -9.14 5.30 13.89
N TYR A 19 -8.08 4.52 14.05
CA TYR A 19 -6.95 4.84 14.93
C TYR A 19 -6.25 6.12 14.50
N GLU A 20 -5.92 6.25 13.21
CA GLU A 20 -5.20 7.41 12.66
C GLU A 20 -6.01 8.72 12.72
N ASN A 21 -7.34 8.61 12.69
CA ASN A 21 -8.24 9.75 12.91
C ASN A 21 -8.41 10.09 14.40
N GLY A 22 -7.70 9.40 15.29
CA GLY A 22 -7.78 9.61 16.75
C GLY A 22 -9.13 9.22 17.35
N LEU A 23 -9.90 8.37 16.68
CA LEU A 23 -11.20 7.91 17.16
C LEU A 23 -11.05 6.63 17.96
N GLU A 24 -11.90 6.46 18.98
CA GLU A 24 -11.96 5.24 19.76
C GLU A 24 -12.30 4.04 18.86
N LEU A 25 -11.53 2.94 19.01
CA LEU A 25 -11.67 1.70 18.24
C LEU A 25 -12.92 0.92 18.63
N THR A 26 -14.08 1.45 18.24
CA THR A 26 -15.39 0.82 18.36
C THR A 26 -15.89 0.38 16.98
N VAL A 27 -16.73 -0.65 16.94
CA VAL A 27 -17.34 -1.13 15.68
C VAL A 27 -18.05 0.01 14.95
N GLU A 28 -18.72 0.90 15.68
CA GLU A 28 -19.45 2.03 15.09
C GLU A 28 -18.51 3.02 14.39
N ASN A 29 -17.39 3.37 15.03
CA ASN A 29 -16.43 4.32 14.48
C ASN A 29 -15.66 3.72 13.30
N VAL A 30 -15.26 2.45 13.40
CA VAL A 30 -14.56 1.72 12.34
C VAL A 30 -15.44 1.56 11.11
N ARG A 31 -16.74 1.23 11.28
CA ARG A 31 -17.68 1.04 10.17
C ARG A 31 -17.75 2.26 9.23
N LYS A 32 -17.65 3.47 9.79
CA LYS A 32 -17.71 4.76 9.06
C LYS A 32 -16.46 5.04 8.21
N GLN A 33 -15.35 4.36 8.47
CA GLN A 33 -14.09 4.60 7.77
C GLN A 33 -14.10 4.04 6.34
N SER A 34 -13.19 4.51 5.50
CA SER A 34 -12.99 4.01 4.15
C SER A 34 -12.24 2.68 4.17
N ARG A 35 -12.56 1.75 3.26
CA ARG A 35 -11.73 0.55 3.01
C ARG A 35 -10.59 0.79 2.02
N PHE A 36 -10.40 2.04 1.57
CA PHE A 36 -9.40 2.42 0.58
C PHE A 36 -8.27 3.20 1.23
N HIS A 37 -7.22 2.49 1.63
CA HIS A 37 -6.13 3.05 2.42
C HIS A 37 -4.91 3.40 1.53
N PRO A 38 -4.38 4.63 1.56
CA PRO A 38 -3.28 5.03 0.68
C PRO A 38 -1.98 4.26 0.95
N ARG A 39 -1.76 3.79 2.19
CA ARG A 39 -0.56 3.03 2.59
C ARG A 39 -0.69 1.50 2.50
N CYS A 40 -1.73 0.98 1.86
CA CYS A 40 -1.90 -0.47 1.71
C CYS A 40 -0.77 -1.10 0.86
N GLY A 41 -0.26 -2.27 1.26
CA GLY A 41 0.73 -3.04 0.48
C GLY A 41 0.27 -3.39 -0.95
N THR A 42 -1.04 -3.52 -1.17
CA THR A 42 -1.60 -3.71 -2.52
C THR A 42 -1.41 -2.48 -3.42
N SER A 43 -1.55 -1.28 -2.85
CA SER A 43 -1.22 -0.03 -3.56
C SER A 43 0.28 0.06 -3.81
N PHE A 44 1.10 -0.34 -2.82
CA PHE A 44 2.56 -0.33 -2.93
C PHE A 44 3.05 -1.21 -4.08
N MET A 45 2.60 -2.46 -4.15
CA MET A 45 3.00 -3.38 -5.21
C MET A 45 2.68 -2.82 -6.60
N PHE A 46 1.56 -2.10 -6.74
CA PHE A 46 1.21 -1.48 -8.01
C PHE A 46 2.16 -0.32 -8.38
N VAL A 47 2.45 0.56 -7.44
CA VAL A 47 3.44 1.65 -7.64
C VAL A 47 4.80 1.06 -8.02
N MET A 48 5.22 -0.03 -7.36
CA MET A 48 6.47 -0.71 -7.64
C MET A 48 6.53 -1.31 -9.05
N ILE A 49 5.45 -1.93 -9.52
CA ILE A 49 5.36 -2.44 -10.89
C ILE A 49 5.47 -1.29 -11.89
N LEU A 50 4.75 -0.19 -11.66
CA LEU A 50 4.79 0.99 -12.52
C LEU A 50 6.21 1.58 -12.59
N LEU A 51 6.83 1.83 -11.43
CA LEU A 51 8.20 2.35 -11.35
C LEU A 51 9.20 1.40 -12.00
N SER A 52 9.05 0.09 -11.81
CA SER A 52 9.90 -0.92 -12.46
C SER A 52 9.79 -0.86 -13.99
N ILE A 53 8.58 -0.69 -14.54
CA ILE A 53 8.36 -0.56 -15.98
C ILE A 53 8.98 0.73 -16.51
N LEU A 54 8.77 1.85 -15.83
CA LEU A 54 9.31 3.15 -16.22
C LEU A 54 10.85 3.14 -16.20
N LEU A 55 11.45 2.64 -15.12
CA LEU A 55 12.90 2.55 -14.99
C LEU A 55 13.52 1.57 -16.00
N SER A 56 12.90 0.40 -16.19
CA SER A 56 13.36 -0.56 -17.21
C SER A 56 13.28 0.03 -18.61
N SER A 57 12.18 0.73 -18.94
CA SER A 57 11.99 1.39 -20.24
C SER A 57 13.01 2.52 -20.44
N ALA A 58 13.23 3.34 -19.42
CA ALA A 58 14.23 4.42 -19.46
C ALA A 58 15.65 3.88 -19.68
N LEU A 59 16.01 2.78 -19.03
CA LEU A 59 17.31 2.15 -19.23
C LEU A 59 17.51 1.66 -20.66
N VAL A 60 16.49 1.02 -21.25
CA VAL A 60 16.55 0.59 -22.66
C VAL A 60 16.64 1.79 -23.60
N LEU A 61 15.96 2.90 -23.31
CA LEU A 61 16.04 4.12 -24.12
C LEU A 61 17.43 4.79 -24.05
N ILE A 62 18.03 4.84 -22.86
CA ILE A 62 19.37 5.45 -22.66
C ILE A 62 20.47 4.53 -23.20
N PHE A 63 20.30 3.21 -23.05
CA PHE A 63 21.24 2.19 -23.52
C PHE A 63 20.51 1.18 -24.42
N PRO A 64 20.31 1.49 -25.72
CA PRO A 64 19.56 0.63 -26.64
C PRO A 64 20.07 -0.81 -26.70
N ASN A 65 21.38 -1.00 -26.57
CA ASN A 65 22.02 -2.31 -26.56
C ASN A 65 21.55 -3.21 -25.41
N LEU A 66 20.95 -2.66 -24.34
CA LEU A 66 20.33 -3.46 -23.27
C LEU A 66 19.11 -4.25 -23.76
N ALA A 67 18.46 -3.85 -24.86
CA ALA A 67 17.32 -4.60 -25.41
C ALA A 67 17.72 -5.97 -25.96
N ASP A 68 18.96 -6.09 -26.46
CA ASP A 68 19.43 -7.27 -27.18
C ASP A 68 20.25 -8.24 -26.31
N ILE A 69 20.43 -7.93 -25.02
CA ILE A 69 21.22 -8.78 -24.12
C ILE A 69 20.48 -10.08 -23.77
N ASN A 70 21.27 -11.10 -23.41
CA ASN A 70 20.74 -12.38 -22.95
C ASN A 70 19.73 -12.20 -21.80
N ARG A 71 18.61 -12.93 -21.88
CA ARG A 71 17.51 -12.84 -20.92
C ARG A 71 17.91 -13.10 -19.47
N MET A 72 18.90 -13.97 -19.21
CA MET A 72 19.43 -14.20 -17.86
C MET A 72 20.18 -12.98 -17.32
N LEU A 73 20.96 -12.31 -18.17
CA LEU A 73 21.65 -11.08 -17.79
C LEU A 73 20.65 -9.96 -17.49
N TRP A 74 19.57 -9.87 -18.26
CA TRP A 74 18.50 -8.89 -18.00
C TRP A 74 17.80 -9.13 -16.66
N ILE A 75 17.55 -10.38 -16.28
CA ILE A 75 16.99 -10.73 -14.97
C ILE A 75 17.95 -10.30 -13.85
N LEU A 76 19.25 -10.58 -13.98
CA LEU A 76 20.26 -10.17 -13.00
C LEU A 76 20.31 -8.65 -12.83
N ILE A 77 20.29 -7.90 -13.93
CA ILE A 77 20.24 -6.43 -13.91
C ILE A 77 19.00 -5.94 -13.16
N LYS A 78 17.82 -6.52 -13.43
CA LYS A 78 16.59 -6.17 -12.70
C LYS A 78 16.66 -6.47 -11.21
N LEU A 79 17.26 -7.59 -10.82
CA LEU A 79 17.47 -7.94 -9.41
C LEU A 79 18.41 -6.94 -8.72
N LEU A 80 19.48 -6.50 -9.39
CA LEU A 80 20.40 -5.49 -8.87
C LEU A 80 19.76 -4.10 -8.74
N ILE A 81 18.82 -3.78 -9.62
CA ILE A 81 18.07 -2.51 -9.60
C ILE A 81 16.93 -2.54 -8.57
N MET A 82 16.45 -3.71 -8.17
CA MET A 82 15.30 -3.86 -7.25
C MET A 82 15.44 -3.03 -5.96
N PRO A 83 16.57 -3.00 -5.24
CA PRO A 83 16.72 -2.16 -4.04
C PRO A 83 16.53 -0.67 -4.32
N LEU A 84 16.98 -0.17 -5.48
CA LEU A 84 16.79 1.22 -5.88
C LEU A 84 15.31 1.53 -6.12
N VAL A 85 14.61 0.66 -6.85
CA VAL A 85 13.16 0.81 -7.07
C VAL A 85 12.41 0.79 -5.74
N MET A 86 12.80 -0.11 -4.82
CA MET A 86 12.20 -0.21 -3.49
C MET A 86 12.42 1.05 -2.66
N GLY A 87 13.63 1.61 -2.68
CA GLY A 87 13.94 2.86 -2.00
C GLY A 87 13.08 4.02 -2.53
N ILE A 88 12.98 4.17 -3.85
CA ILE A 88 12.15 5.21 -4.47
C ILE A 88 10.66 5.00 -4.15
N GLY A 89 10.17 3.76 -4.22
CA GLY A 89 8.78 3.42 -3.93
C GLY A 89 8.41 3.67 -2.46
N TYR A 90 9.32 3.36 -1.53
CA TYR A 90 9.14 3.62 -0.10
C TYR A 90 9.01 5.12 0.18
N GLU A 91 9.92 5.94 -0.35
CA GLU A 91 9.86 7.40 -0.18
C GLU A 91 8.58 7.98 -0.81
N PHE A 92 8.16 7.46 -1.97
CA PHE A 92 6.90 7.88 -2.58
C PHE A 92 5.69 7.58 -1.69
N ILE A 93 5.59 6.39 -1.09
CA ILE A 93 4.48 6.07 -0.19
C ILE A 93 4.50 6.92 1.07
N LYS A 94 5.69 7.07 1.67
CA LYS A 94 5.85 7.91 2.85
C LYS A 94 5.41 9.34 2.56
N TYR A 95 5.80 9.87 1.40
CA TYR A 95 5.37 11.18 0.93
C TYR A 95 3.85 11.25 0.70
N ALA A 96 3.28 10.27 0.00
CA ALA A 96 1.85 10.18 -0.31
C ALA A 96 0.98 10.07 0.96
N GLY A 97 1.48 9.44 2.01
CA GLY A 97 0.79 9.36 3.31
C GLY A 97 0.75 10.68 4.07
N LYS A 98 1.61 11.65 3.73
CA LYS A 98 1.71 12.96 4.41
C LYS A 98 1.17 14.14 3.60
N HIS A 99 0.96 13.98 2.29
CA HIS A 99 0.63 15.08 1.39
C HIS A 99 -0.62 14.77 0.57
N ASP A 100 -1.59 15.69 0.56
CA ASP A 100 -2.83 15.57 -0.22
C ASP A 100 -2.84 16.48 -1.46
N ASN A 101 -1.83 16.35 -2.34
CA ASN A 101 -1.73 17.16 -3.56
C ASN A 101 -2.18 16.39 -4.82
N LEU A 102 -2.40 17.12 -5.92
CA LEU A 102 -2.91 16.55 -7.18
C LEU A 102 -1.99 15.45 -7.73
N LEU A 103 -0.68 15.61 -7.61
CA LEU A 103 0.31 14.65 -8.08
C LEU A 103 0.19 13.32 -7.31
N VAL A 104 0.12 13.38 -5.98
CA VAL A 104 -0.09 12.21 -5.11
C VAL A 104 -1.40 11.52 -5.44
N LYS A 105 -2.49 12.28 -5.65
CA LYS A 105 -3.80 11.73 -6.02
C LYS A 105 -3.74 10.96 -7.33
N ILE A 106 -3.13 11.53 -8.37
CA ILE A 106 -3.02 10.89 -9.69
C ILE A 106 -2.16 9.62 -9.61
N LEU A 107 -1.00 9.69 -8.96
CA LEU A 107 -0.07 8.56 -8.90
C LEU A 107 -0.56 7.43 -7.96
N SER A 108 -1.32 7.76 -6.92
CA SER A 108 -1.86 6.77 -5.97
C SER A 108 -3.20 6.18 -6.43
N ALA A 109 -3.94 6.87 -7.30
CA ALA A 109 -5.26 6.44 -7.77
C ALA A 109 -5.29 5.01 -8.34
N PRO A 110 -4.32 4.57 -9.18
CA PRO A 110 -4.29 3.20 -9.68
C PRO A 110 -4.18 2.15 -8.56
N GLY A 111 -3.36 2.43 -7.53
CA GLY A 111 -3.22 1.55 -6.36
C GLY A 111 -4.52 1.47 -5.55
N LEU A 112 -5.21 2.60 -5.36
CA LEU A 112 -6.52 2.63 -4.70
C LEU A 112 -7.60 1.92 -5.50
N TRP A 113 -7.54 1.95 -6.84
CA TRP A 113 -8.47 1.19 -7.69
C TRP A 113 -8.29 -0.32 -7.52
N MET A 114 -7.06 -0.80 -7.36
CA MET A 114 -6.80 -2.21 -7.07
C MET A 114 -7.49 -2.67 -5.79
N GLN A 115 -7.60 -1.80 -4.79
CA GLN A 115 -8.33 -2.13 -3.56
C GLN A 115 -9.82 -2.36 -3.79
N ARG A 116 -10.41 -1.85 -4.88
CA ARG A 116 -11.81 -2.18 -5.22
C ARG A 116 -12.02 -3.67 -5.47
N ILE A 117 -10.99 -4.37 -5.92
CA ILE A 117 -11.02 -5.82 -6.15
C ILE A 117 -10.50 -6.62 -4.95
N THR A 118 -9.55 -6.09 -4.18
CA THR A 118 -8.92 -6.81 -3.05
C THR A 118 -9.48 -6.49 -1.66
N THR A 119 -10.42 -5.57 -1.54
CA THR A 119 -11.16 -5.31 -0.29
C THR A 119 -12.67 -5.41 -0.50
N LYS A 120 -13.39 -5.76 0.57
CA LYS A 120 -14.86 -5.79 0.65
C LYS A 120 -15.31 -5.18 1.97
N GLU A 121 -16.57 -4.75 2.02
CA GLU A 121 -17.16 -4.22 3.26
C GLU A 121 -17.25 -5.34 4.30
N PRO A 122 -16.65 -5.17 5.49
CA PRO A 122 -16.72 -6.17 6.56
C PRO A 122 -18.07 -6.11 7.29
N THR A 123 -18.47 -7.27 7.82
CA THR A 123 -19.51 -7.38 8.83
C THR A 123 -18.98 -6.98 10.21
N ASP A 124 -19.87 -6.69 11.15
CA ASP A 124 -19.49 -6.21 12.48
C ASP A 124 -18.58 -7.21 13.24
N ASP A 125 -18.81 -8.52 13.12
CA ASP A 125 -17.94 -9.55 13.71
C ASP A 125 -16.51 -9.52 13.14
N ILE A 126 -16.37 -9.19 11.85
CA ILE A 126 -15.06 -9.06 11.19
C ILE A 126 -14.37 -7.75 11.59
N ILE A 127 -15.15 -6.68 11.80
CA ILE A 127 -14.64 -5.41 12.33
C ILE A 127 -14.05 -5.61 13.73
N GLU A 128 -14.71 -6.37 14.61
CA GLU A 128 -14.18 -6.70 15.94
C GLU A 128 -12.81 -7.38 15.85
N VAL A 129 -12.64 -8.34 14.93
CA VAL A 129 -11.32 -8.96 14.70
C VAL A 129 -10.28 -7.92 14.25
N GLY A 130 -10.64 -7.01 13.35
CA GLY A 130 -9.75 -5.94 12.91
C GLY A 130 -9.36 -4.98 14.03
N ILE A 131 -10.30 -4.67 14.93
CA ILE A 131 -10.04 -3.84 16.13
C ILE A 131 -9.06 -4.55 17.06
N GLU A 132 -9.30 -5.82 17.38
CA GLU A 132 -8.43 -6.60 18.28
C GLU A 132 -7.05 -6.82 17.67
N ALA A 133 -6.96 -7.01 16.36
CA ALA A 133 -5.68 -7.08 15.65
C ALA A 133 -4.87 -5.78 15.76
N ILE A 134 -5.52 -4.61 15.62
CA ILE A 134 -4.85 -3.32 15.81
C ILE A 134 -4.40 -3.16 17.25
N LYS A 135 -5.27 -3.38 18.23
CA LYS A 135 -4.90 -3.27 19.66
C LYS A 135 -3.73 -4.17 20.04
N ALA A 136 -3.62 -5.35 19.43
CA ALA A 136 -2.52 -6.29 19.70
C ALA A 136 -1.16 -5.82 19.17
N VAL A 137 -1.13 -4.89 18.21
CA VAL A 137 0.12 -4.34 17.65
C VAL A 137 0.44 -2.94 18.15
N LEU A 138 -0.55 -2.21 18.67
CA LEU A 138 -0.32 -0.95 19.36
C LEU A 138 0.49 -1.18 20.63
N THR A 139 1.47 -0.32 20.85
CA THR A 139 2.34 -0.38 22.02
C THR A 139 1.86 0.57 23.11
N ASP A 140 2.35 0.39 24.33
CA ASP A 140 2.07 1.32 25.44
C ASP A 140 2.78 2.67 25.29
N ASN A 141 3.63 2.82 24.26
CA ASN A 141 4.40 4.03 23.98
C ASN A 141 3.86 4.73 22.73
N PRO A 142 3.13 5.85 22.88
CA PRO A 142 2.55 6.59 21.75
C PRO A 142 3.57 7.02 20.69
N GLU A 143 4.85 7.24 21.05
CA GLU A 143 5.89 7.66 20.10
C GLU A 143 6.32 6.55 19.11
N ASP A 144 6.08 5.29 19.47
CA ASP A 144 6.36 4.14 18.62
C ASP A 144 5.23 3.91 17.59
N ASP A 145 4.02 4.32 17.95
CA ASP A 145 2.81 4.22 17.12
C ASP A 145 2.45 5.54 16.40
N GLU A 146 3.18 6.62 16.69
CA GLU A 146 3.07 7.88 15.96
C GLU A 146 3.37 7.66 14.47
N ILE A 147 2.45 8.14 13.63
CA ILE A 147 2.57 8.09 12.17
C ILE A 147 3.70 9.05 11.75
N LYS A 148 4.94 8.55 11.75
CA LYS A 148 6.14 9.33 11.43
C LYS A 148 6.30 9.75 9.97
#